data_AF-A0A498CHF7-F1
#
_entry.id   AF-A0A498CHF7-F1
#
_cell.length_a   1.000
_cell.length_b   1.000
_cell.length_c   1.000
_cell.angle_alpha   90.00
_cell.angle_beta   90.00
_cell.angle_gamma   90.00
#
_symmetry.space_group_name_H-M   'P 1'
#
loop_
_entity.id
_entity.type
_entity.pdbx_description
1 polymer ?
#
loop_
_entity_poly.entity_id
_entity_poly.type
_entity_poly.pdbx_seq_one_letter_code
_entity_poly.pdbx_strand_id
1 'polypeptide(L)' 'MIAAITYPLAERAAGAAKAVATAAASMGFSPNQAAAAADVAALAVLDRRASAGRAIADVRKNLRRMLRAQGGAA' A
#
# COMPACT_ATOMS: atom_id res chain seq x y z
N MET A 1 -18.32 -24.85 0.87
CA MET A 1 -16.89 -24.62 0.59
C MET A 1 -16.64 -23.10 0.49
N ILE A 2 -16.41 -22.41 1.62
CA ILE A 2 -16.33 -20.93 1.70
C ILE A 2 -14.87 -20.41 1.75
N ALA A 3 -13.88 -21.28 1.98
CA ALA A 3 -12.47 -20.90 2.09
C ALA A 3 -11.82 -20.47 0.76
N ALA A 4 -12.34 -20.91 -0.39
CA ALA A 4 -11.69 -20.72 -1.69
C ALA A 4 -11.83 -19.29 -2.26
N ILE A 5 -12.83 -18.51 -1.81
CA ILE A 5 -13.06 -17.14 -2.31
C ILE A 5 -12.26 -16.12 -1.48
N THR A 6 -11.97 -16.43 -0.23
CA THR A 6 -11.25 -15.54 0.70
C THR A 6 -9.73 -15.60 0.51
N TYR A 7 -9.19 -16.79 0.17
CA TYR A 7 -7.76 -17.00 -0.07
C TYR A 7 -7.15 -16.08 -1.16
N PRO A 8 -7.76 -15.93 -2.36
CA PRO A 8 -7.23 -15.04 -3.39
C PRO A 8 -7.31 -13.56 -2.98
N LEU A 9 -8.21 -13.19 -2.05
CA LEU A 9 -8.31 -11.82 -1.56
C LEU A 9 -7.16 -11.51 -0.57
N ALA A 10 -6.87 -12.44 0.34
CA ALA A 10 -5.77 -12.32 1.28
C ALA A 10 -4.41 -12.28 0.56
N GLU A 11 -4.19 -13.12 -0.45
CA GLU A 11 -2.97 -13.07 -1.28
C GLU A 11 -2.83 -11.75 -2.05
N ARG A 12 -3.94 -11.22 -2.59
CA ARG A 12 -3.93 -9.91 -3.26
C ARG A 12 -3.62 -8.77 -2.30
N ALA A 13 -4.15 -8.81 -1.08
CA ALA A 13 -3.86 -7.82 -0.04
C ALA A 13 -2.39 -7.90 0.40
N ALA A 14 -1.85 -9.10 0.58
CA ALA A 14 -0.44 -9.32 0.90
C ALA A 14 0.50 -8.84 -0.24
N GLY A 15 0.12 -9.12 -1.50
CA GLY A 15 0.84 -8.62 -2.67
C GLY A 15 0.85 -7.10 -2.77
N ALA A 16 -0.28 -6.45 -2.51
CA ALA A 16 -0.40 -4.99 -2.47
C ALA A 16 0.43 -4.37 -1.33
N ALA A 17 0.34 -4.93 -0.12
CA ALA A 17 1.14 -4.53 1.02
C ALA A 17 2.64 -4.59 0.72
N LYS A 18 3.12 -5.72 0.17
CA LYS A 18 4.52 -5.90 -0.19
C LYS A 18 4.98 -4.90 -1.24
N ALA A 19 4.21 -4.69 -2.29
CA ALA A 19 4.54 -3.73 -3.35
C ALA A 19 4.65 -2.30 -2.82
N VAL A 20 3.76 -1.91 -1.89
CA VAL A 20 3.77 -0.59 -1.26
C VAL A 20 4.92 -0.46 -0.28
N ALA A 21 5.20 -1.47 0.54
CA ALA A 21 6.36 -1.48 1.44
C ALA A 21 7.67 -1.30 0.67
N THR A 22 7.86 -2.05 -0.43
CA THR A 22 9.04 -1.90 -1.29
C THR A 22 9.12 -0.51 -1.90
N ALA A 23 8.00 0.03 -2.41
CA ALA A 23 7.99 1.37 -2.98
C ALA A 23 8.31 2.47 -1.95
N ALA A 24 7.78 2.36 -0.73
CA ALA A 24 8.06 3.27 0.37
C ALA A 24 9.53 3.20 0.81
N ALA A 25 10.09 1.99 0.93
CA ALA A 25 11.49 1.79 1.25
C ALA A 25 12.42 2.39 0.18
N SER A 26 12.14 2.16 -1.12
CA SER A 26 12.90 2.77 -2.23
C SER A 26 12.79 4.29 -2.28
N MET A 27 11.79 4.87 -1.62
CA MET A 27 11.58 6.31 -1.50
C MET A 27 12.27 6.93 -0.27
N GLY A 28 12.94 6.12 0.56
CA GLY A 28 13.63 6.59 1.76
C GLY A 28 12.71 6.76 2.98
N PHE A 29 11.48 6.24 2.95
CA PHE A 29 10.62 6.24 4.14
C PHE A 29 11.15 5.25 5.19
N SER A 30 10.96 5.59 6.47
CA SER A 30 11.33 4.71 7.57
C SER A 30 10.53 3.40 7.55
N PRO A 31 11.06 2.29 8.09
CA PRO A 31 10.37 0.99 8.08
C PRO A 31 8.98 1.05 8.74
N ASN A 32 8.80 1.87 9.78
CA ASN A 32 7.48 2.09 10.40
C ASN A 32 6.49 2.79 9.45
N GLN A 33 6.95 3.77 8.66
CA GLN A 33 6.11 4.43 7.65
C GLN A 33 5.78 3.50 6.47
N ALA A 34 6.75 2.68 6.06
CA ALA A 34 6.53 1.67 5.02
C ALA A 34 5.52 0.60 5.46
N ALA A 35 5.58 0.15 6.71
CA ALA A 35 4.61 -0.79 7.29
C ALA A 35 3.21 -0.19 7.34
N ALA A 36 3.07 1.04 7.86
CA ALA A 36 1.78 1.74 7.90
C ALA A 36 1.17 1.93 6.50
N ALA A 37 1.99 2.27 5.49
CA ALA A 37 1.53 2.39 4.11
C ALA A 37 1.08 1.04 3.52
N ALA A 38 1.79 -0.04 3.85
CA ALA A 38 1.47 -1.40 3.44
C ALA A 38 0.14 -1.89 4.05
N ASP A 39 -0.10 -1.61 5.33
CA ASP A 39 -1.37 -1.91 6.01
C ASP A 39 -2.54 -1.17 5.38
N VAL A 40 -2.38 0.12 5.07
CA VAL A 40 -3.40 0.91 4.36
C VAL A 40 -3.73 0.31 2.99
N ALA A 41 -2.71 -0.17 2.27
CA ALA A 41 -2.90 -0.83 0.98
C ALA A 41 -3.61 -2.18 1.12
N ALA A 42 -3.24 -3.00 2.12
CA ALA A 42 -3.90 -4.27 2.41
C ALA A 42 -5.37 -4.06 2.76
N LEU A 43 -5.66 -3.12 3.66
CA LEU A 43 -7.02 -2.78 4.07
C LEU A 43 -7.87 -2.29 2.90
N ALA A 44 -7.33 -1.45 2.02
CA ALA A 44 -8.06 -0.99 0.84
C ALA A 44 -8.44 -2.12 -0.13
N VAL A 45 -7.65 -3.19 -0.19
CA VAL A 45 -7.93 -4.40 -0.98
C VAL A 45 -8.94 -5.31 -0.28
N LEU A 46 -8.79 -5.51 1.03
CA LEU A 46 -9.70 -6.32 1.84
C LEU A 46 -11.12 -5.73 1.89
N ASP A 47 -11.23 -4.41 1.99
CA ASP A 47 -12.50 -3.67 2.04
C ASP A 47 -13.23 -3.65 0.68
N ARG A 48 -12.67 -4.29 -0.37
CA ARG A 48 -13.11 -4.24 -1.78
C ARG A 48 -13.34 -2.83 -2.34
N ARG A 49 -12.84 -1.82 -1.64
CA ARG A 49 -13.01 -0.40 -1.99
C ARG A 49 -12.23 -0.02 -3.24
N ALA A 50 -11.17 -0.78 -3.55
CA ALA A 50 -10.38 -0.63 -4.75
C ALA A 50 -9.75 -1.98 -5.18
N SER A 51 -9.56 -2.17 -6.50
CA SER A 51 -8.70 -3.24 -7.01
C SER A 51 -7.27 -3.06 -6.48
N ALA A 52 -6.53 -4.15 -6.25
CA ALA A 52 -5.16 -4.11 -5.71
C ALA A 52 -4.24 -3.11 -6.43
N GLY A 53 -4.28 -3.05 -7.76
CA GLY A 53 -3.51 -2.08 -8.53
C GLY A 53 -3.86 -0.61 -8.22
N ARG A 54 -5.13 -0.31 -7.96
CA ARG A 54 -5.60 1.05 -7.67
C ARG A 54 -5.25 1.47 -6.24
N ALA A 55 -5.35 0.54 -5.27
CA ALA A 55 -4.87 0.77 -3.90
C ALA A 55 -3.35 1.07 -3.87
N ILE A 56 -2.54 0.28 -4.60
CA ILE A 56 -1.09 0.52 -4.71
C ILE A 56 -0.81 1.89 -5.35
N ALA A 57 -1.53 2.25 -6.42
CA ALA A 57 -1.35 3.51 -7.12
C ALA A 57 -1.68 4.73 -6.24
N ASP A 58 -2.77 4.68 -5.49
CA ASP A 58 -3.17 5.76 -4.57
C ASP A 58 -2.16 5.92 -3.43
N VAL A 59 -1.71 4.83 -2.80
CA VAL A 59 -0.70 4.93 -1.74
C VAL A 59 0.63 5.45 -2.28
N ARG A 60 1.09 4.99 -3.46
CA ARG A 60 2.29 5.55 -4.10
C ARG A 60 2.14 7.03 -4.44
N LYS A 61 0.97 7.46 -4.89
CA LYS A 61 0.68 8.88 -5.16
C LYS A 61 0.75 9.70 -3.87
N ASN A 62 0.19 9.18 -2.77
CA ASN A 62 0.21 9.85 -1.48
C ASN A 62 1.64 9.96 -0.92
N LEU A 63 2.42 8.87 -0.97
CA LEU A 63 3.83 8.87 -0.59
C LEU A 63 4.64 9.90 -1.39
N ARG A 64 4.45 9.98 -2.72
CA ARG A 64 5.08 11.02 -3.54
C ARG A 64 4.68 12.43 -3.14
N ARG A 65 3.41 12.64 -2.78
CA ARG A 65 2.93 13.94 -2.28
C ARG A 65 3.58 14.29 -0.94
N MET A 66 3.73 13.32 -0.04
CA MET A 66 4.44 13.49 1.23
C MET A 66 5.92 13.81 1.02
N LEU A 67 6.61 13.15 0.09
CA LEU A 67 8.01 13.49 -0.26
C LEU A 67 8.12 14.93 -0.76
N ARG A 68 7.18 15.37 -1.62
CA ARG A 68 7.15 16.76 -2.09
C ARG A 68 6.85 17.75 -0.97
N ALA A 69 5.96 17.40 -0.04
CA ALA A 69 5.67 18.24 1.13
C ALA A 69 6.88 18.34 2.08
N GLN A 70 7.65 17.27 2.22
CA GLN A 70 8.89 17.27 3.00
C GLN A 70 10.02 18.03 2.29
N GLY A 71 10.10 17.99 0.96
CA GLY A 71 11.10 18.71 0.16
C GLY A 71 10.71 20.13 -0.28
N GLY A 72 9.47 20.56 -0.02
CA GLY A 72 8.95 21.88 -0.37
C GLY A 72 8.92 22.88 0.80
N ALA A 73 9.51 22.51 1.94
CA ALA A 73 9.71 23.37 3.10
C ALA A 73 11.17 23.86 3.19
N ALA A 74 11.77 24.19 2.05
CA ALA A 74 13.10 24.79 1.94
C ALA A 74 13.01 26.12 1.19
#